data_AF-A0A0C2IYR5-F1
#
_entry.id   AF-A0A0C2IYR5-F1
#
_cell.length_a   1.000
_cell.length_b   1.000
_cell.length_c   1.000
_cell.angle_alpha   90.00
_cell.angle_beta   90.00
_cell.angle_gamma   90.00
#
_symmetry.space_group_name_H-M   'P 1'
#
loop_
_entity.id
_entity.type
_entity.pdbx_description
1 polymer ?
#
loop_
_entity_poly.entity_id
_entity_poly.type
_entity_poly.pdbx_seq_one_letter_code
_entity_poly.pdbx_strand_id
1 'polypeptide(L)'
;MASDWLQVRTGPCGLVLLENQTAYEILPNAHRHQLILVVGGKEKTKFLDTACLRKTKHADGIRLHVFSPSLTVADCALHDMKKLDALHAVPSARGSVAQHDLQTDLVPGDSHHRIARFAYDMYWRLLAPFVSVILLFMSDLGGPLGDMLVIKLSALLRTAEPYRARTQADVEKLFRAFGGIGLIVPTPATVTKHVTEVCRLQQRARLAFHDRHLAWLLRNGVAHYVRGPYGPVDVQRLARRHRPPPTNLADHMAEFVKVSYVVKIDHVEVIASALDLDAHPPVFTPASTFDTFYAAALLRVGADFQAPTIREAFVRIAVERRSRSSAEAHLRLLSKYQVAWMGCYSTHVCLVCLVHEPRRAPLPCGHQLCETCVVLGGEPSLSDLWQFQIAKCPLCRMHCDTWVTLQPPTAGSRVLWLGGLLEQKMAVAQFLKELQALVGLAMSLLRDRFDVIVGSDIGAFFVQMMVTEQWDLADCVYHLPRLTALRLRAGNTVVSYGKNLDWELRRVEQFNGTRVVIDIQGRVVTNGATTMSADPALAQATARRSPDVVVECCGEPYDAEYLRTAAVKMTASLFFIELRCIPTFSSGQAVARVELQCRLRTGPPLFTLLARLRQ
;
A
#
# COMPACT_ATOMS: atom_id res chain seq x y z
N MET A 1 28.23 4.60 -19.42
CA MET A 1 28.17 3.19 -18.98
C MET A 1 26.96 2.55 -19.66
N ALA A 2 26.99 1.27 -20.06
CA ALA A 2 25.88 0.63 -20.77
C ALA A 2 25.69 -0.82 -20.32
N SER A 3 24.45 -1.31 -20.31
CA SER A 3 24.11 -2.69 -19.94
C SER A 3 22.90 -3.21 -20.72
N ASP A 4 22.99 -4.43 -21.24
CA ASP A 4 21.86 -5.11 -21.90
C ASP A 4 20.77 -5.36 -20.87
N TRP A 5 19.52 -4.97 -21.18
CA TRP A 5 18.42 -5.05 -20.23
C TRP A 5 17.38 -6.11 -20.62
N LEU A 6 16.72 -5.94 -21.77
CA LEU A 6 15.67 -6.87 -22.22
C LEU A 6 16.06 -7.54 -23.53
N GLN A 7 15.91 -8.85 -23.60
CA GLN A 7 16.11 -9.64 -24.81
C GLN A 7 14.93 -10.59 -25.00
N VAL A 8 14.55 -10.87 -26.24
CA VAL A 8 13.49 -11.84 -26.55
C VAL A 8 14.11 -13.01 -27.29
N ARG A 9 13.80 -14.23 -26.83
CA ARG A 9 14.33 -15.49 -27.37
C ARG A 9 13.20 -16.51 -27.53
N THR A 10 13.45 -17.51 -28.36
CA THR A 10 12.57 -18.69 -28.48
C THR A 10 12.98 -19.74 -27.45
N GLY A 11 12.06 -20.11 -26.58
CA GLY A 11 12.20 -21.17 -25.59
C GLY A 11 11.38 -22.42 -25.96
N PRO A 12 11.46 -23.49 -25.16
CA PRO A 12 10.80 -24.77 -25.46
C PRO A 12 9.27 -24.69 -25.47
N CYS A 13 8.67 -23.76 -24.73
CA CYS A 13 7.21 -23.60 -24.60
C CYS A 13 6.66 -22.33 -25.28
N GLY A 14 7.48 -21.60 -26.04
CA GLY A 14 7.07 -20.34 -26.67
C GLY A 14 8.15 -19.25 -26.57
N LEU A 15 7.75 -17.98 -26.71
CA LEU A 15 8.67 -16.85 -26.56
C LEU A 15 8.96 -16.56 -25.09
N VAL A 16 10.19 -16.15 -24.85
CA VAL A 16 10.73 -15.86 -23.54
C VAL A 16 11.36 -14.47 -23.54
N LEU A 17 10.97 -13.65 -22.56
CA LEU A 17 11.62 -12.38 -22.26
C LEU A 17 12.69 -12.61 -21.20
N LEU A 18 13.94 -12.31 -21.55
CA LEU A 18 15.08 -12.31 -20.64
C LEU A 18 15.27 -10.90 -20.10
N GLU A 19 15.18 -10.76 -18.78
CA GLU A 19 15.39 -9.51 -18.06
C GLU A 19 16.68 -9.57 -17.26
N ASN A 20 17.71 -8.84 -17.71
CA ASN A 20 18.96 -8.73 -16.98
C ASN A 20 18.82 -7.72 -15.82
N GLN A 21 18.77 -8.24 -14.60
CA GLN A 21 18.63 -7.48 -13.36
C GLN A 21 19.84 -6.59 -13.05
N THR A 22 21.02 -6.91 -13.59
CA THR A 22 22.22 -6.05 -13.42
C THR A 22 22.14 -4.76 -14.24
N ALA A 23 21.24 -4.68 -15.23
CA ALA A 23 21.03 -3.45 -15.99
C ALA A 23 20.47 -2.31 -15.15
N TYR A 24 19.84 -2.60 -14.01
CA TYR A 24 19.38 -1.57 -13.07
C TYR A 24 20.52 -0.98 -12.23
N GLU A 25 21.67 -1.66 -12.13
CA GLU A 25 22.81 -1.22 -11.32
C GLU A 25 23.60 -0.07 -11.97
N ILE A 26 23.48 0.07 -13.29
CA ILE A 26 24.07 1.21 -14.00
C ILE A 26 23.24 2.49 -13.85
N LEU A 27 22.01 2.41 -13.30
CA LEU A 27 21.26 3.61 -13.00
C LEU A 27 22.04 4.39 -11.92
N PRO A 28 22.35 5.69 -12.15
CA PRO A 28 23.09 6.50 -11.20
C PRO A 28 22.34 6.63 -9.86
N ASN A 29 22.93 7.24 -8.84
CA ASN A 29 22.25 7.47 -7.56
C ASN A 29 21.79 8.93 -7.46
N ALA A 30 20.91 9.34 -8.36
CA ALA A 30 20.32 10.67 -8.40
C ALA A 30 18.91 10.70 -7.79
N HIS A 31 18.62 11.82 -7.13
CA HIS A 31 17.30 12.06 -6.54
C HIS A 31 16.20 12.25 -7.60
N ARG A 32 16.57 12.53 -8.85
CA ARG A 32 15.66 12.81 -9.98
C ARG A 32 16.29 12.29 -11.26
N HIS A 33 15.87 11.11 -11.67
CA HIS A 33 16.35 10.44 -12.86
C HIS A 33 15.29 10.38 -13.93
N GLN A 34 15.74 10.41 -15.18
CA GLN A 34 14.88 10.39 -16.36
C GLN A 34 15.28 9.25 -17.30
N LEU A 35 14.27 8.70 -17.96
CA LEU A 35 14.42 7.65 -18.96
C LEU A 35 13.96 8.18 -20.32
N ILE A 36 14.85 8.16 -21.31
CA ILE A 36 14.53 8.49 -22.70
C ILE A 36 14.40 7.20 -23.49
N LEU A 37 13.33 7.06 -24.27
CA LEU A 37 13.16 5.99 -25.23
C LEU A 37 13.71 6.40 -26.58
N VAL A 38 14.55 5.56 -27.20
CA VAL A 38 15.13 5.84 -28.53
C VAL A 38 14.83 4.68 -29.47
N VAL A 39 14.04 4.96 -30.52
CA VAL A 39 13.57 3.96 -31.49
C VAL A 39 13.99 4.34 -32.91
N GLY A 40 14.59 3.39 -33.61
CA GLY A 40 15.11 3.52 -34.96
C GLY A 40 16.20 2.47 -35.22
N GLY A 41 16.82 2.59 -36.39
CA GLY A 41 17.78 1.62 -36.92
C GLY A 41 19.11 2.29 -37.25
N LYS A 42 19.33 2.62 -38.53
CA LYS A 42 20.63 3.11 -39.03
C LYS A 42 20.90 4.56 -38.62
N GLU A 43 19.95 5.46 -38.80
CA GLU A 43 20.09 6.87 -38.41
C GLU A 43 20.16 7.02 -36.89
N LYS A 44 19.38 6.24 -36.14
CA LYS A 44 19.53 6.11 -34.68
C LYS A 44 20.96 5.71 -34.30
N THR A 45 21.50 4.69 -34.97
CA THR A 45 22.85 4.18 -34.68
C THR A 45 23.90 5.27 -34.88
N LYS A 46 23.87 5.98 -36.01
CA LYS A 46 24.78 7.11 -36.28
C LYS A 46 24.69 8.18 -35.20
N PHE A 47 23.47 8.50 -34.75
CA PHE A 47 23.26 9.47 -33.69
C PHE A 47 23.87 9.03 -32.35
N LEU A 48 23.63 7.79 -31.92
CA LEU A 48 24.16 7.26 -30.66
C LEU A 48 25.70 7.14 -30.67
N ASP A 49 26.29 6.80 -31.82
CA ASP A 49 27.74 6.74 -32.02
C ASP A 49 28.36 8.13 -31.91
N THR A 50 27.76 9.13 -32.57
CA THR A 50 28.21 10.54 -32.50
C THR A 50 28.10 11.11 -31.09
N ALA A 51 27.11 10.67 -30.31
CA ALA A 51 26.93 11.05 -28.92
C ALA A 51 27.84 10.26 -27.93
N CYS A 52 28.74 9.38 -28.42
CA CYS A 52 29.61 8.51 -27.62
C CYS A 52 28.87 7.56 -26.66
N LEU A 53 27.58 7.30 -26.90
CA LEU A 53 26.76 6.45 -26.03
C LEU A 53 26.91 4.97 -26.34
N ARG A 54 27.39 4.63 -27.54
CA ARG A 54 27.53 3.28 -28.02
C ARG A 54 29.02 2.97 -28.27
N LYS A 55 29.54 1.96 -27.56
CA LYS A 55 30.91 1.44 -27.74
C LYS A 55 30.95 0.02 -28.31
N THR A 56 29.80 -0.63 -28.51
CA THR A 56 29.71 -2.02 -28.94
C THR A 56 28.71 -2.19 -30.10
N LYS A 57 29.03 -3.09 -31.03
CA LYS A 57 28.16 -3.47 -32.17
C LYS A 57 26.86 -4.11 -31.66
N HIS A 58 25.77 -3.81 -32.37
CA HIS A 58 24.42 -4.40 -32.36
C HIS A 58 23.98 -5.24 -31.15
N ALA A 59 22.94 -4.76 -30.45
CA ALA A 59 22.24 -5.50 -29.41
C ALA A 59 20.91 -6.03 -29.96
N ASP A 60 20.68 -7.34 -29.87
CA ASP A 60 19.42 -8.01 -30.22
C ASP A 60 18.40 -7.88 -29.06
N GLY A 61 18.01 -6.63 -28.75
CA GLY A 61 17.16 -6.31 -27.61
C GLY A 61 17.04 -4.81 -27.27
N ILE A 62 16.88 -4.53 -25.98
CA ILE A 62 16.86 -3.18 -25.40
C ILE A 62 18.03 -3.03 -24.43
N ARG A 63 18.76 -1.93 -24.57
CA ARG A 63 19.93 -1.61 -23.75
C ARG A 63 19.73 -0.30 -22.99
N LEU A 64 20.22 -0.25 -21.76
CA LEU A 64 20.25 0.98 -20.97
C LEU A 64 21.63 1.63 -21.07
N HIS A 65 21.65 2.94 -21.33
CA HIS A 65 22.86 3.75 -21.44
C HIS A 65 22.77 4.94 -20.50
N VAL A 66 23.77 5.12 -19.64
CA VAL A 66 23.88 6.33 -18.82
C VAL A 66 24.42 7.46 -19.69
N PHE A 67 23.58 8.46 -19.95
CA PHE A 67 23.95 9.67 -20.69
C PHE A 67 24.55 10.72 -19.75
N SER A 68 23.93 10.91 -18.58
CA SER A 68 24.40 11.79 -17.51
C SER A 68 23.98 11.22 -16.14
N PRO A 69 24.45 11.78 -15.02
CA PRO A 69 24.04 11.34 -13.68
C PRO A 69 22.54 11.38 -13.40
N SER A 70 21.72 12.03 -14.23
CA SER A 70 20.26 12.13 -14.07
C SER A 70 19.48 11.68 -15.31
N LEU A 71 20.16 11.08 -16.29
CA LEU A 71 19.58 10.70 -17.58
C LEU A 71 20.09 9.36 -18.08
N THR A 72 19.15 8.44 -18.29
CA THR A 72 19.39 7.15 -18.96
C THR A 72 18.61 7.08 -20.27
N VAL A 73 19.23 6.46 -21.26
CA VAL A 73 18.67 6.18 -22.58
C VAL A 73 18.38 4.69 -22.71
N ALA A 74 17.15 4.35 -23.07
CA ALA A 74 16.74 3.02 -23.51
C ALA A 74 16.88 2.93 -25.05
N ASP A 75 17.98 2.34 -25.50
CA ASP A 75 18.25 2.05 -26.91
C ASP A 75 17.46 0.81 -27.35
N CYS A 76 16.45 1.02 -28.19
CA CYS A 76 15.52 -0.02 -28.62
C CYS A 76 15.82 -0.48 -30.04
N ALA A 77 16.27 -1.73 -30.18
CA ALA A 77 16.64 -2.33 -31.47
C ALA A 77 15.90 -3.66 -31.77
N LEU A 78 15.00 -4.12 -30.89
CA LEU A 78 14.24 -5.36 -31.06
C LEU A 78 13.41 -5.41 -32.37
N HIS A 79 13.03 -4.25 -32.91
CA HIS A 79 12.24 -4.18 -34.15
C HIS A 79 13.07 -4.48 -35.41
N ASP A 80 14.40 -4.36 -35.35
CA ASP A 80 15.32 -4.66 -36.44
C ASP A 80 15.65 -6.16 -36.56
N MET A 81 15.17 -6.99 -35.63
CA MET A 81 15.45 -8.43 -35.62
C MET A 81 14.81 -9.13 -36.81
N LYS A 82 15.65 -9.77 -37.64
CA LYS A 82 15.18 -10.54 -38.81
C LYS A 82 14.57 -11.89 -38.43
N LYS A 83 15.09 -12.50 -37.36
CA LYS A 83 14.66 -13.79 -36.80
C LYS A 83 14.84 -13.74 -35.29
N LEU A 84 14.10 -14.55 -34.56
CA LEU A 84 14.23 -14.72 -33.12
C LEU A 84 15.17 -15.89 -32.83
N ASP A 85 16.24 -15.61 -32.10
CA ASP A 85 17.23 -16.63 -31.76
C ASP A 85 16.71 -17.62 -30.71
N ALA A 86 17.22 -18.85 -30.76
CA ALA A 86 16.94 -19.87 -29.77
C ALA A 86 17.68 -19.58 -28.46
N LEU A 87 17.04 -19.93 -27.34
CA LEU A 87 17.69 -19.92 -26.04
C LEU A 87 18.73 -21.05 -25.97
N HIS A 88 19.99 -20.76 -26.29
CA HIS A 88 21.08 -21.74 -26.21
C HIS A 88 21.57 -21.89 -24.76
N ALA A 89 21.03 -22.91 -24.07
CA ALA A 89 21.28 -23.25 -22.67
C ALA A 89 20.92 -22.16 -21.65
N VAL A 90 20.20 -22.55 -20.60
CA VAL A 90 19.83 -21.67 -19.48
C VAL A 90 21.12 -21.15 -18.85
N PRO A 91 21.38 -19.83 -18.81
CA PRO A 91 22.52 -19.29 -18.08
C PRO A 91 22.44 -19.83 -16.65
N SER A 92 23.51 -20.48 -16.20
CA SER A 92 23.60 -21.06 -14.87
C SER A 92 23.16 -20.03 -13.82
N ALA A 93 22.44 -20.52 -12.80
CA ALA A 93 21.75 -19.81 -11.74
C ALA A 93 22.64 -18.93 -10.83
N ARG A 94 23.41 -18.01 -11.42
CA ARG A 94 24.02 -16.85 -10.74
C ARG A 94 23.10 -15.63 -10.86
N GLY A 95 21.82 -15.80 -10.53
CA GLY A 95 20.88 -14.77 -10.07
C GLY A 95 20.67 -13.46 -10.84
N SER A 96 21.35 -13.20 -11.97
CA SER A 96 21.35 -11.88 -12.63
C SER A 96 20.34 -11.73 -13.76
N VAL A 97 19.84 -12.83 -14.35
CA VAL A 97 18.89 -12.79 -15.47
C VAL A 97 17.60 -13.50 -15.08
N ALA A 98 16.49 -12.76 -15.05
CA ALA A 98 15.16 -13.31 -14.83
C ALA A 98 14.55 -13.74 -16.17
N GLN A 99 13.91 -14.91 -16.18
CA GLN A 99 13.25 -15.47 -17.35
C GLN A 99 11.73 -15.35 -17.19
N HIS A 100 11.06 -14.81 -18.21
CA HIS A 100 9.60 -14.63 -18.21
C HIS A 100 8.98 -15.21 -19.47
N ASP A 101 8.03 -16.13 -19.32
CA ASP A 101 7.30 -16.69 -20.46
C ASP A 101 6.29 -15.67 -20.99
N LEU A 102 6.33 -15.39 -22.29
CA LEU A 102 5.46 -14.41 -22.94
C LEU A 102 4.21 -15.06 -23.48
N GLN A 103 3.05 -14.52 -23.11
CA GLN A 103 1.77 -14.87 -23.73
C GLN A 103 1.62 -14.12 -25.06
N THR A 104 2.05 -14.73 -26.16
CA THR A 104 1.98 -14.16 -27.51
C THR A 104 1.72 -15.25 -28.54
N ASP A 105 1.08 -14.85 -29.64
CA ASP A 105 0.80 -15.64 -30.84
C ASP A 105 2.01 -15.73 -31.81
N LEU A 106 3.15 -15.16 -31.43
CA LEU A 106 4.38 -15.23 -32.21
C LEU A 106 5.07 -16.60 -32.05
N VAL A 107 5.49 -17.15 -33.18
CA VAL A 107 6.17 -18.46 -33.26
C VAL A 107 7.57 -18.35 -33.87
N PRO A 108 8.48 -19.29 -33.58
CA PRO A 108 9.77 -19.34 -34.25
C PRO A 108 9.60 -19.39 -35.78
N GLY A 109 10.27 -18.48 -36.50
CA GLY A 109 10.20 -18.40 -37.96
C GLY A 109 9.18 -17.40 -38.52
N ASP A 110 8.44 -16.71 -37.65
CA ASP A 110 7.56 -15.61 -38.06
C ASP A 110 8.29 -14.51 -38.85
N SER A 111 7.54 -13.84 -39.72
CA SER A 111 8.09 -12.79 -40.58
C SER A 111 8.64 -11.63 -39.75
N HIS A 112 9.67 -10.96 -40.31
CA HIS A 112 10.25 -9.75 -39.72
C HIS A 112 9.18 -8.70 -39.37
N HIS A 113 8.13 -8.58 -40.19
CA HIS A 113 7.00 -7.69 -39.92
C HIS A 113 6.23 -8.04 -38.63
N ARG A 114 5.99 -9.33 -38.34
CA ARG A 114 5.33 -9.75 -37.09
C ARG A 114 6.22 -9.48 -35.87
N ILE A 115 7.53 -9.74 -35.98
CA ILE A 115 8.52 -9.45 -34.93
C ILE A 115 8.57 -7.94 -34.65
N ALA A 116 8.66 -7.11 -35.69
CA ALA A 116 8.67 -5.66 -35.56
C ALA A 116 7.38 -5.12 -34.92
N ARG A 117 6.21 -5.64 -35.33
CA ARG A 117 4.92 -5.28 -34.73
C ARG A 117 4.87 -5.59 -33.23
N PHE A 118 5.38 -6.75 -32.84
CA PHE A 118 5.50 -7.13 -31.43
C PHE A 118 6.46 -6.22 -30.67
N ALA A 119 7.63 -5.91 -31.24
CA ALA A 119 8.59 -5.01 -30.62
C ALA A 119 7.99 -3.62 -30.39
N TYR A 120 7.29 -3.06 -31.37
CA TYR A 120 6.59 -1.78 -31.23
C TYR A 120 5.48 -1.81 -30.19
N ASP A 121 4.74 -2.91 -30.10
CA ASP A 121 3.73 -3.09 -29.05
C ASP A 121 4.36 -3.15 -27.65
N MET A 122 5.50 -3.83 -27.52
CA MET A 122 6.26 -3.87 -26.29
C MET A 122 6.78 -2.48 -25.91
N TYR A 123 7.39 -1.71 -26.82
CA TYR A 123 7.84 -0.35 -26.51
C TYR A 123 6.68 0.54 -26.06
N TRP A 124 5.53 0.42 -26.72
CA TRP A 124 4.31 1.15 -26.40
C TRP A 124 3.73 0.78 -25.03
N ARG A 125 3.57 -0.51 -24.73
CA ARG A 125 2.88 -0.97 -23.52
C ARG A 125 3.78 -0.97 -22.29
N LEU A 126 5.05 -1.29 -22.47
CA LEU A 126 6.01 -1.46 -21.39
C LEU A 126 6.84 -0.19 -21.16
N LEU A 127 7.47 0.40 -22.18
CA LEU A 127 8.48 1.45 -21.98
C LEU A 127 7.88 2.86 -21.98
N ALA A 128 6.99 3.15 -22.92
CA ALA A 128 6.43 4.47 -23.12
C ALA A 128 5.76 5.08 -21.86
N PRO A 129 5.16 4.31 -20.94
CA PRO A 129 4.63 4.88 -19.71
C PRO A 129 5.69 5.43 -18.74
N PHE A 130 6.93 4.95 -18.80
CA PHE A 130 8.02 5.35 -17.89
C PHE A 130 8.92 6.44 -18.44
N VAL A 131 8.79 6.78 -19.73
CA VAL A 131 9.77 7.66 -20.40
C VAL A 131 9.34 9.11 -20.43
N SER A 132 10.33 9.99 -20.27
CA SER A 132 10.16 11.43 -20.38
C SER A 132 10.08 11.91 -21.82
N VAL A 133 10.91 11.33 -22.68
CA VAL A 133 11.08 11.72 -24.08
C VAL A 133 11.15 10.46 -24.93
N ILE A 134 10.54 10.51 -26.11
CA ILE A 134 10.65 9.47 -27.12
C ILE A 134 11.30 10.07 -28.36
N LEU A 135 12.49 9.58 -28.71
CA LEU A 135 13.18 9.93 -29.94
C LEU A 135 12.86 8.89 -31.01
N LEU A 136 12.11 9.30 -32.03
CA LEU A 136 11.74 8.48 -33.18
C LEU A 136 12.51 8.92 -34.41
N PHE A 137 13.28 8.01 -34.99
CA PHE A 137 14.02 8.27 -36.23
C PHE A 137 13.14 7.89 -37.42
N MET A 138 12.31 8.82 -37.89
CA MET A 138 11.31 8.56 -38.93
C MET A 138 11.88 7.93 -40.20
N SER A 139 13.10 8.32 -40.61
CA SER A 139 13.81 7.74 -41.76
C SER A 139 14.12 6.26 -41.59
N ASP A 140 14.23 5.77 -40.34
CA ASP A 140 14.43 4.36 -40.03
C ASP A 140 13.10 3.60 -39.88
N LEU A 141 12.03 4.29 -39.48
CA LEU A 141 10.73 3.69 -39.15
C LEU A 141 9.77 3.56 -40.35
N GLY A 142 10.17 4.02 -41.53
CA GLY A 142 9.30 4.16 -42.70
C GLY A 142 8.39 2.95 -42.99
N GLY A 143 7.16 3.24 -43.41
CA GLY A 143 6.13 2.25 -43.75
C GLY A 143 5.01 2.13 -42.70
N PRO A 144 3.96 1.31 -42.98
CA PRO A 144 2.71 1.29 -42.22
C PRO A 144 2.87 0.95 -40.71
N LEU A 145 3.90 0.21 -40.34
CA LEU A 145 4.17 -0.16 -38.95
C LEU A 145 4.73 0.99 -38.12
N GLY A 146 5.60 1.82 -38.71
CA GLY A 146 6.10 3.03 -38.06
C GLY A 146 4.97 4.02 -37.81
N ASP A 147 4.09 4.19 -38.79
CA ASP A 147 2.89 5.03 -38.66
C ASP A 147 1.98 4.52 -37.53
N MET A 148 1.78 3.19 -37.43
CA MET A 148 1.02 2.58 -36.35
C MET A 148 1.64 2.85 -34.97
N LEU A 149 2.97 2.75 -34.83
CA LEU A 149 3.65 3.08 -33.57
C LEU A 149 3.44 4.55 -33.21
N VAL A 150 3.59 5.47 -34.18
CA VAL A 150 3.38 6.91 -33.97
C VAL A 150 1.94 7.18 -33.55
N ILE A 151 0.95 6.55 -34.20
CA ILE A 151 -0.47 6.66 -33.85
C ILE A 151 -0.71 6.15 -32.43
N LYS A 152 -0.20 4.95 -32.09
CA LYS A 152 -0.30 4.40 -30.72
C LYS A 152 0.32 5.39 -29.74
N LEU A 153 1.58 5.77 -29.90
CA LEU A 153 2.28 6.75 -29.05
C LEU A 153 1.51 8.06 -28.86
N SER A 154 0.85 8.56 -29.91
CA SER A 154 0.00 9.75 -29.84
C SER A 154 -1.29 9.56 -29.02
N ALA A 155 -1.74 8.32 -28.82
CA ALA A 155 -2.88 7.97 -27.98
C ALA A 155 -2.52 7.96 -26.48
N LEU A 156 -1.27 7.69 -26.07
CA LEU A 156 -0.84 7.80 -24.65
C LEU A 156 -0.93 9.25 -24.18
N LEU A 157 -0.80 10.19 -25.11
CA LEU A 157 -0.90 11.61 -24.88
C LEU A 157 -2.35 12.12 -24.82
N ARG A 158 -3.37 11.27 -25.00
CA ARG A 158 -4.78 11.68 -25.00
C ARG A 158 -5.64 10.80 -24.11
N THR A 159 -6.36 11.44 -23.18
CA THR A 159 -7.51 10.87 -22.47
C THR A 159 -8.80 10.85 -23.30
N ALA A 160 -8.76 11.05 -24.63
CA ALA A 160 -9.95 10.93 -25.47
C ALA A 160 -9.62 10.43 -26.88
N GLU A 161 -10.26 9.31 -27.25
CA GLU A 161 -10.43 8.76 -28.61
C GLU A 161 -9.20 8.13 -29.31
N PRO A 162 -8.91 6.84 -29.01
CA PRO A 162 -7.84 6.06 -29.63
C PRO A 162 -8.16 5.51 -31.05
N TYR A 163 -9.41 5.57 -31.52
CA TYR A 163 -9.84 4.94 -32.78
C TYR A 163 -10.01 5.90 -33.97
N ARG A 164 -9.75 7.20 -33.78
CA ARG A 164 -9.85 8.17 -34.88
C ARG A 164 -8.60 8.08 -35.75
N ALA A 165 -8.78 7.83 -37.04
CA ALA A 165 -7.70 7.97 -38.03
C ALA A 165 -7.19 9.41 -38.02
N ARG A 166 -5.87 9.59 -37.91
CA ARG A 166 -5.23 10.92 -37.84
C ARG A 166 -4.21 11.04 -38.95
N THR A 167 -4.16 12.21 -39.58
CA THR A 167 -3.12 12.54 -40.55
C THR A 167 -1.81 12.91 -39.86
N GLN A 168 -0.69 12.88 -40.58
CA GLN A 168 0.61 13.33 -40.07
C GLN A 168 0.56 14.77 -39.52
N ALA A 169 -0.18 15.67 -40.18
CA ALA A 169 -0.37 17.04 -39.72
C ALA A 169 -1.16 17.13 -38.40
N ASP A 170 -2.18 16.27 -38.20
CA ASP A 170 -2.92 16.18 -36.94
C ASP A 170 -2.00 15.71 -35.80
N VAL A 171 -1.16 14.72 -36.09
CA VAL A 171 -0.18 14.19 -35.15
C VAL A 171 0.80 15.29 -34.74
N GLU A 172 1.37 16.04 -35.69
CA GLU A 172 2.28 17.18 -35.43
C GLU A 172 1.61 18.34 -34.68
N LYS A 173 0.33 18.62 -34.94
CA LYS A 173 -0.44 19.67 -34.23
C LYS A 173 -0.69 19.29 -32.77
N LEU A 174 -0.92 18.01 -32.50
CA LEU A 174 -1.14 17.50 -31.16
C LEU A 174 0.16 17.37 -30.36
N PHE A 175 1.26 17.02 -31.01
CA PHE A 175 2.58 17.11 -30.37
C PHE A 175 2.95 18.54 -29.98
N ARG A 176 2.59 19.55 -30.79
CA ARG A 176 2.77 20.97 -30.42
C ARG A 176 1.91 21.43 -29.23
N ALA A 177 0.75 20.80 -29.03
CA ALA A 177 -0.16 21.10 -27.92
C ALA A 177 0.28 20.46 -26.59
N PHE A 178 1.03 19.35 -26.63
CA PHE A 178 1.58 18.67 -25.46
C PHE A 178 3.06 19.03 -25.27
N GLY A 179 3.36 19.93 -24.33
CA GLY A 179 4.72 20.43 -24.05
C GLY A 179 5.73 19.43 -23.45
N GLY A 180 5.75 18.18 -23.91
CA GLY A 180 6.62 17.12 -23.38
C GLY A 180 7.16 16.10 -24.39
N ILE A 181 6.61 15.98 -25.61
CA ILE A 181 7.14 15.06 -26.64
C ILE A 181 7.38 15.84 -27.93
N GLY A 182 8.66 16.03 -28.29
CA GLY A 182 9.06 16.71 -29.51
C GLY A 182 9.51 15.73 -30.59
N LEU A 183 8.93 15.85 -31.79
CA LEU A 183 9.46 15.20 -32.99
C LEU A 183 10.62 16.07 -33.52
N ILE A 184 11.84 15.54 -33.54
CA ILE A 184 13.03 16.28 -33.93
C ILE A 184 13.72 15.54 -35.07
N VAL A 185 14.26 16.26 -36.05
CA VAL A 185 15.31 15.75 -36.94
C VAL A 185 16.62 15.78 -36.14
N PRO A 186 17.12 14.64 -35.65
CA PRO A 186 18.08 14.63 -34.56
C PRO A 186 19.48 15.01 -35.05
N THR A 187 20.00 16.14 -34.57
CA THR A 187 21.44 16.37 -34.45
C THR A 187 21.83 16.32 -32.97
N PRO A 188 23.08 15.99 -32.60
CA PRO A 188 23.52 15.96 -31.21
C PRO A 188 23.23 17.25 -30.44
N ALA A 189 23.37 18.41 -31.09
CA ALA A 189 23.07 19.72 -30.49
C ALA A 189 21.56 19.93 -30.29
N THR A 190 20.73 19.58 -31.30
CA THR A 190 19.27 19.72 -31.20
C THR A 190 18.69 18.80 -30.14
N VAL A 191 19.17 17.55 -30.06
CA VAL A 191 18.71 16.60 -29.04
C VAL A 191 19.15 17.04 -27.65
N THR A 192 20.39 17.48 -27.45
CA THR A 192 20.83 17.97 -26.13
C THR A 192 19.99 19.17 -25.67
N LYS A 193 19.72 20.12 -26.57
CA LYS A 193 18.87 21.29 -26.27
C LYS A 193 17.45 20.86 -25.91
N HIS A 194 16.83 19.98 -26.70
CA HIS A 194 15.44 19.58 -26.50
C HIS A 194 15.26 18.64 -25.31
N VAL A 195 16.20 17.73 -25.08
CA VAL A 195 16.27 16.94 -23.85
C VAL A 195 16.38 17.87 -22.66
N THR A 196 17.25 18.88 -22.70
CA THR A 196 17.37 19.87 -21.61
C THR A 196 16.07 20.66 -21.40
N GLU A 197 15.39 21.05 -22.49
CA GLU A 197 14.10 21.75 -22.48
C GLU A 197 13.00 20.89 -21.85
N VAL A 198 12.81 19.66 -22.32
CA VAL A 198 11.82 18.71 -21.79
C VAL A 198 12.16 18.32 -20.35
N CYS A 199 13.45 18.13 -20.05
CA CYS A 199 13.93 17.93 -18.69
C CYS A 199 13.49 19.08 -17.78
N ARG A 200 13.66 20.33 -18.21
CA ARG A 200 13.23 21.52 -17.44
C ARG A 200 11.71 21.60 -17.27
N LEU A 201 10.94 21.29 -18.32
CA LEU A 201 9.47 21.30 -18.26
C LEU A 201 8.95 20.21 -17.33
N GLN A 202 9.56 19.03 -17.33
CA GLN A 202 9.17 17.92 -16.46
C GLN A 202 9.69 18.07 -15.03
N GLN A 203 10.83 18.73 -14.83
CA GLN A 203 11.28 19.18 -13.50
C GLN A 203 10.25 20.12 -12.87
N ARG A 204 9.63 21.00 -13.66
CA ARG A 204 8.51 21.85 -13.22
C ARG A 204 7.25 21.02 -12.94
N ALA A 205 7.00 19.95 -13.70
CA ALA A 205 5.87 19.03 -13.51
C ALA A 205 6.08 17.96 -12.41
N ARG A 206 7.27 17.89 -11.78
CA ARG A 206 7.66 16.92 -10.73
C ARG A 206 7.62 15.44 -11.14
N LEU A 207 7.78 15.13 -12.43
CA LEU A 207 7.66 13.76 -12.97
C LEU A 207 8.96 12.92 -12.92
N ALA A 208 9.93 13.29 -12.08
CA ALA A 208 11.21 12.59 -12.01
C ALA A 208 11.26 11.63 -10.81
N PHE A 209 11.48 10.35 -11.08
CA PHE A 209 11.62 9.32 -10.04
C PHE A 209 13.04 9.33 -9.48
N HIS A 210 13.20 8.97 -8.21
CA HIS A 210 14.51 8.54 -7.72
C HIS A 210 14.90 7.25 -8.45
N ASP A 211 16.18 7.02 -8.76
CA ASP A 211 16.64 5.82 -9.47
C ASP A 211 16.11 4.49 -8.93
N ARG A 212 16.01 4.37 -7.60
CA ARG A 212 15.46 3.19 -6.94
C ARG A 212 13.98 2.99 -7.21
N HIS A 213 13.22 4.09 -7.27
CA HIS A 213 11.81 4.05 -7.65
C HIS A 213 11.67 3.71 -9.13
N LEU A 214 12.51 4.25 -10.01
CA LEU A 214 12.49 3.91 -11.43
C LEU A 214 12.82 2.43 -11.66
N ALA A 215 13.89 1.91 -11.06
CA ALA A 215 14.25 0.49 -11.15
C ALA A 215 13.11 -0.42 -10.67
N TRP A 216 12.48 -0.07 -9.54
CA TRP A 216 11.32 -0.79 -9.02
C TRP A 216 10.12 -0.73 -9.97
N LEU A 217 9.83 0.44 -10.53
CA LEU A 217 8.76 0.66 -11.49
C LEU A 217 8.98 -0.13 -12.79
N LEU A 218 10.20 -0.13 -13.33
CA LEU A 218 10.55 -0.89 -14.55
C LEU A 218 10.42 -2.40 -14.31
N ARG A 219 10.95 -2.93 -13.20
CA ARG A 219 10.81 -4.36 -12.83
C ARG A 219 9.34 -4.77 -12.71
N ASN A 220 8.53 -3.97 -12.02
CA ASN A 220 7.11 -4.26 -11.87
C ASN A 220 6.32 -4.04 -13.17
N GLY A 221 6.77 -3.14 -14.04
CA GLY A 221 6.25 -2.95 -15.38
C GLY A 221 6.48 -4.18 -16.26
N VAL A 222 7.68 -4.77 -16.24
CA VAL A 222 8.00 -6.03 -16.92
C VAL A 222 7.09 -7.14 -16.42
N ALA A 223 6.98 -7.31 -15.10
CA ALA A 223 6.11 -8.32 -14.50
C ALA A 223 4.61 -8.12 -14.86
N HIS A 224 4.14 -6.88 -14.99
CA HIS A 224 2.79 -6.58 -15.45
C HIS A 224 2.60 -6.97 -16.92
N TYR A 225 3.52 -6.56 -17.79
CA TYR A 225 3.47 -6.84 -19.22
C TYR A 225 3.42 -8.35 -19.51
N VAL A 226 4.23 -9.13 -18.78
CA VAL A 226 4.30 -10.61 -18.91
C VAL A 226 2.97 -11.29 -18.52
N ARG A 227 2.27 -10.79 -17.49
CA ARG A 227 1.07 -11.45 -16.92
C ARG A 227 -0.22 -11.25 -17.71
N GLY A 228 -0.28 -10.30 -18.64
CA GLY A 228 -1.51 -10.04 -19.40
C GLY A 228 -1.40 -8.84 -20.33
N PRO A 229 -1.33 -9.04 -21.66
CA PRO A 229 -1.08 -7.97 -22.63
C PRO A 229 -2.30 -7.07 -22.95
N TYR A 230 -3.18 -6.79 -21.99
CA TYR A 230 -4.46 -6.11 -22.27
C TYR A 230 -4.40 -4.57 -22.28
N GLY A 231 -3.28 -3.95 -21.91
CA GLY A 231 -3.11 -2.48 -21.93
C GLY A 231 -1.70 -2.01 -21.60
N PRO A 232 -1.38 -0.72 -21.76
CA PRO A 232 -0.13 -0.13 -21.29
C PRO A 232 -0.06 -0.12 -19.76
N VAL A 233 1.16 -0.18 -19.22
CA VAL A 233 1.38 -0.09 -17.76
C VAL A 233 0.92 1.27 -17.25
N ASP A 234 0.01 1.29 -16.27
CA ASP A 234 -0.34 2.51 -15.54
C ASP A 234 0.68 2.75 -14.41
N VAL A 235 1.67 3.62 -14.68
CA VAL A 235 2.76 3.94 -13.74
C VAL A 235 2.23 4.57 -12.45
N GLN A 236 1.12 5.31 -12.52
CA GLN A 236 0.52 5.90 -11.32
C GLN A 236 0.01 4.79 -10.41
N ARG A 237 -0.83 3.88 -10.95
CA ARG A 237 -1.33 2.73 -10.20
C ARG A 237 -0.22 1.83 -9.70
N LEU A 238 0.84 1.66 -10.48
CA LEU A 238 2.02 0.90 -10.07
C LEU A 238 2.72 1.56 -8.87
N ALA A 239 2.95 2.87 -8.92
CA ALA A 239 3.54 3.63 -7.82
C ALA A 239 2.71 3.56 -6.52
N ARG A 240 1.39 3.41 -6.64
CA ARG A 240 0.46 3.23 -5.50
C ARG A 240 0.04 1.79 -5.25
N ARG A 241 0.69 0.78 -5.86
CA ARG A 241 0.28 -0.63 -5.77
C ARG A 241 0.13 -1.14 -4.34
N HIS A 242 1.02 -0.72 -3.44
CA HIS A 242 1.00 -1.11 -2.02
C HIS A 242 0.21 -0.15 -1.13
N ARG A 243 -0.34 0.93 -1.69
CA ARG A 243 -1.19 1.90 -0.99
C ARG A 243 -2.29 2.44 -1.94
N PRO A 244 -3.17 1.58 -2.46
CA PRO A 244 -4.28 2.02 -3.27
C PRO A 244 -5.30 2.77 -2.41
N PRO A 245 -6.09 3.69 -3.00
CA PRO A 245 -7.29 4.19 -2.35
C PRO A 245 -8.21 3.01 -1.96
N PRO A 246 -8.98 3.16 -0.86
CA PRO A 246 -9.94 2.15 -0.43
C PRO A 246 -11.06 1.98 -1.46
N THR A 247 -11.58 0.77 -1.61
CA THR A 247 -12.64 0.47 -2.60
C THR A 247 -13.98 1.13 -2.25
N ASN A 248 -14.25 1.28 -0.95
CA ASN A 248 -15.42 1.92 -0.35
C ASN A 248 -15.25 3.45 -0.15
N LEU A 249 -14.34 4.09 -0.88
CA LEU A 249 -14.15 5.55 -0.78
C LEU A 249 -15.44 6.33 -1.04
N ALA A 250 -16.30 5.88 -1.96
CA ALA A 250 -17.58 6.54 -2.24
C ALA A 250 -18.49 6.53 -1.01
N ASP A 251 -18.59 5.40 -0.32
CA ASP A 251 -19.40 5.24 0.89
C ASP A 251 -18.88 6.13 2.03
N HIS A 252 -17.55 6.22 2.19
CA HIS A 252 -16.93 7.13 3.15
C HIS A 252 -17.29 8.60 2.89
N MET A 253 -17.29 9.02 1.63
CA MET A 253 -17.64 10.40 1.25
C MET A 253 -19.13 10.68 1.48
N ALA A 254 -20.00 9.74 1.13
CA ALA A 254 -21.44 9.84 1.38
C ALA A 254 -21.75 9.93 2.89
N GLU A 255 -21.11 9.08 3.70
CA GLU A 255 -21.25 9.09 5.15
C GLU A 255 -20.75 10.41 5.76
N PHE A 256 -19.63 10.95 5.30
CA PHE A 256 -19.15 12.26 5.74
C PHE A 256 -20.18 13.37 5.48
N VAL A 257 -20.71 13.47 4.26
CA VAL A 257 -21.71 14.48 3.91
C VAL A 257 -22.98 14.31 4.76
N LYS A 258 -23.41 13.06 4.99
CA LYS A 258 -24.56 12.74 5.83
C LYS A 258 -24.36 13.19 7.28
N VAL A 259 -23.25 12.83 7.93
CA VAL A 259 -23.03 13.16 9.35
C VAL A 259 -22.72 14.64 9.57
N SER A 260 -22.28 15.35 8.53
CA SER A 260 -21.96 16.77 8.59
C SER A 260 -22.97 17.67 7.87
N TYR A 261 -24.14 17.14 7.47
CA TYR A 261 -25.13 17.86 6.68
C TYR A 261 -25.68 19.12 7.38
N VAL A 262 -25.93 19.00 8.69
CA VAL A 262 -26.56 20.06 9.50
C VAL A 262 -25.57 21.10 10.02
N VAL A 263 -24.26 20.86 9.84
CA VAL A 263 -23.22 21.75 10.34
C VAL A 263 -22.60 22.57 9.21
N LYS A 264 -22.18 23.79 9.52
CA LYS A 264 -21.53 24.69 8.54
C LYS A 264 -20.08 24.27 8.30
N ILE A 265 -19.88 23.18 7.58
CA ILE A 265 -18.58 22.70 7.09
C ILE A 265 -18.57 22.82 5.57
N ASP A 266 -17.47 23.33 5.02
CA ASP A 266 -17.25 23.30 3.57
C ASP A 266 -16.83 21.87 3.18
N HIS A 267 -17.81 21.07 2.74
CA HIS A 267 -17.57 19.67 2.36
C HIS A 267 -16.55 19.58 1.22
N VAL A 268 -16.56 20.52 0.28
CA VAL A 268 -15.68 20.51 -0.89
C VAL A 268 -14.22 20.69 -0.46
N GLU A 269 -13.94 21.70 0.37
CA GLU A 269 -12.59 21.96 0.90
C GLU A 269 -12.08 20.80 1.76
N VAL A 270 -12.91 20.28 2.66
CA VAL A 270 -12.52 19.20 3.58
C VAL A 270 -12.23 17.91 2.81
N ILE A 271 -13.09 17.52 1.86
CA ILE A 271 -12.87 16.34 1.01
C ILE A 271 -11.60 16.52 0.17
N ALA A 272 -11.46 17.66 -0.51
CA ALA A 272 -10.28 17.94 -1.33
C ALA A 272 -8.98 17.87 -0.52
N SER A 273 -8.97 18.43 0.68
CA SER A 273 -7.82 18.40 1.59
C SER A 273 -7.51 16.99 2.10
N ALA A 274 -8.54 16.20 2.41
CA ALA A 274 -8.40 14.80 2.84
C ALA A 274 -7.82 13.92 1.71
N LEU A 275 -8.26 14.13 0.47
CA LEU A 275 -7.69 13.46 -0.70
C LEU A 275 -6.24 13.90 -0.96
N ASP A 276 -5.88 15.17 -0.76
CA ASP A 276 -4.49 15.64 -0.86
C ASP A 276 -3.59 14.97 0.20
N LEU A 277 -4.11 14.80 1.43
CA LEU A 277 -3.44 14.04 2.47
C LEU A 277 -3.16 12.59 2.05
N ASP A 278 -4.15 11.89 1.48
CA ASP A 278 -3.97 10.52 0.99
C ASP A 278 -3.07 10.45 -0.26
N ALA A 279 -3.06 11.48 -1.10
CA ALA A 279 -2.25 11.55 -2.31
C ALA A 279 -0.73 11.53 -2.04
N HIS A 280 -0.29 11.76 -0.80
CA HIS A 280 1.12 11.96 -0.45
C HIS A 280 1.90 10.67 -0.16
N PRO A 281 3.19 10.58 -0.59
CA PRO A 281 3.96 11.63 -1.28
C PRO A 281 3.58 11.79 -2.77
N PRO A 282 3.54 13.03 -3.31
CA PRO A 282 3.05 13.27 -4.66
C PRO A 282 4.17 12.99 -5.66
N VAL A 283 3.96 11.97 -6.49
CA VAL A 283 4.90 11.60 -7.57
C VAL A 283 4.42 12.11 -8.93
N PHE A 284 3.14 12.50 -9.03
CA PHE A 284 2.50 12.94 -10.26
C PHE A 284 1.80 14.30 -10.06
N THR A 285 1.35 14.89 -11.15
CA THR A 285 0.59 16.14 -11.08
C THR A 285 -0.70 15.94 -10.27
N PRO A 286 -1.18 16.95 -9.52
CA PRO A 286 -2.41 16.82 -8.75
C PRO A 286 -3.61 16.42 -9.63
N ALA A 287 -3.81 17.11 -10.76
CA ALA A 287 -4.92 16.84 -11.66
C ALA A 287 -4.96 15.37 -12.11
N SER A 288 -3.83 14.85 -12.62
CA SER A 288 -3.75 13.46 -13.05
C SER A 288 -3.93 12.47 -11.89
N THR A 289 -3.38 12.78 -10.71
CA THR A 289 -3.53 11.93 -9.52
C THR A 289 -5.00 11.79 -9.14
N PHE A 290 -5.74 12.90 -9.15
CA PHE A 290 -7.17 12.90 -8.85
C PHE A 290 -7.97 12.07 -9.85
N ASP A 291 -7.72 12.29 -11.14
CA ASP A 291 -8.43 11.61 -12.22
C ASP A 291 -8.21 10.09 -12.17
N THR A 292 -6.99 9.65 -11.88
CA THR A 292 -6.64 8.23 -11.81
C THR A 292 -7.21 7.51 -10.59
N PHE A 293 -7.22 8.17 -9.43
CA PHE A 293 -7.46 7.50 -8.13
C PHE A 293 -8.79 7.81 -7.47
N TYR A 294 -9.34 9.01 -7.69
CA TYR A 294 -10.47 9.51 -6.90
C TYR A 294 -11.71 9.76 -7.76
N ALA A 295 -11.57 10.24 -9.00
CA ALA A 295 -12.70 10.63 -9.85
C ALA A 295 -13.79 9.55 -9.95
N ALA A 296 -13.41 8.29 -10.22
CA ALA A 296 -14.36 7.18 -10.30
C ALA A 296 -15.12 6.92 -9.00
N ALA A 297 -14.50 7.15 -7.83
CA ALA A 297 -15.19 6.99 -6.56
C ALA A 297 -16.19 8.12 -6.30
N LEU A 298 -15.82 9.37 -6.58
CA LEU A 298 -16.70 10.52 -6.38
C LEU A 298 -17.92 10.48 -7.31
N LEU A 299 -17.75 10.04 -8.56
CA LEU A 299 -18.86 9.87 -9.51
C LEU A 299 -19.88 8.83 -9.05
N ARG A 300 -19.47 7.84 -8.25
CA ARG A 300 -20.36 6.80 -7.70
C ARG A 300 -21.21 7.29 -6.52
N VAL A 301 -20.87 8.43 -5.90
CA VAL A 301 -21.64 8.96 -4.76
C VAL A 301 -23.01 9.47 -5.23
N GLY A 302 -23.07 10.12 -6.38
CA GLY A 302 -24.31 10.64 -6.98
C GLY A 302 -24.04 11.84 -7.88
N ALA A 303 -25.01 12.17 -8.75
CA ALA A 303 -24.88 13.28 -9.71
C ALA A 303 -24.75 14.66 -9.03
N ASP A 304 -25.38 14.83 -7.87
CA ASP A 304 -25.34 16.07 -7.09
C ASP A 304 -24.04 16.24 -6.28
N PHE A 305 -23.19 15.19 -6.25
CA PHE A 305 -21.91 15.25 -5.59
C PHE A 305 -20.96 16.12 -6.43
N GLN A 306 -20.48 17.23 -5.87
CA GLN A 306 -19.71 18.29 -6.56
C GLN A 306 -18.30 17.85 -6.99
N ALA A 307 -18.16 16.71 -7.67
CA ALA A 307 -16.89 16.11 -8.05
C ALA A 307 -15.99 17.04 -8.89
N PRO A 308 -16.51 17.83 -9.86
CA PRO A 308 -15.70 18.82 -10.56
C PRO A 308 -15.13 19.91 -9.63
N THR A 309 -15.96 20.44 -8.73
CA THR A 309 -15.53 21.46 -7.76
C THR A 309 -14.51 20.90 -6.76
N ILE A 310 -14.70 19.66 -6.29
CA ILE A 310 -13.75 18.96 -5.43
C ILE A 310 -12.42 18.75 -6.14
N ARG A 311 -12.44 18.40 -7.43
CA ARG A 311 -11.22 18.27 -8.25
C ARG A 311 -10.46 19.60 -8.34
N GLU A 312 -11.16 20.70 -8.61
CA GLU A 312 -10.56 22.04 -8.67
C GLU A 312 -9.95 22.44 -7.33
N ALA A 313 -10.68 22.25 -6.23
CA ALA A 313 -10.20 22.50 -4.88
C ALA A 313 -8.97 21.62 -4.54
N PHE A 314 -8.98 20.34 -4.92
CA PHE A 314 -7.85 19.43 -4.71
C PHE A 314 -6.59 19.93 -5.42
N VAL A 315 -6.71 20.30 -6.70
CA VAL A 315 -5.59 20.82 -7.48
C VAL A 315 -5.07 22.12 -6.87
N ARG A 316 -5.97 23.03 -6.49
CA ARG A 316 -5.61 24.30 -5.83
C ARG A 316 -4.83 24.05 -4.53
N ILE A 317 -5.37 23.25 -3.61
CA ILE A 317 -4.76 22.95 -2.31
C ILE A 317 -3.37 22.32 -2.50
N ALA A 318 -3.26 21.33 -3.38
CA ALA A 318 -1.99 20.64 -3.64
C ALA A 318 -0.91 21.58 -4.22
N VAL A 319 -1.31 22.52 -5.09
CA VAL A 319 -0.40 23.52 -5.69
C VAL A 319 0.01 24.60 -4.69
N GLU A 320 -0.96 25.19 -3.98
CA GLU A 320 -0.74 26.28 -3.02
C GLU A 320 0.16 25.87 -1.84
N ARG A 321 0.02 24.62 -1.38
CA ARG A 321 0.84 24.08 -0.29
C ARG A 321 2.33 23.92 -0.65
N ARG A 322 2.67 23.87 -1.94
CA ARG A 322 4.03 23.73 -2.49
C ARG A 322 4.81 22.52 -1.96
N SER A 323 5.61 22.69 -0.91
CA SER A 323 6.47 21.67 -0.28
C SER A 323 6.18 21.51 1.21
N ARG A 324 5.15 22.20 1.75
CA ARG A 324 4.72 22.06 3.14
C ARG A 324 4.02 20.70 3.34
N SER A 325 3.94 20.21 4.58
CA SER A 325 3.29 18.93 4.89
C SER A 325 1.79 18.95 4.56
N SER A 326 1.31 17.96 3.79
CA SER A 326 -0.13 17.79 3.52
C SER A 326 -0.92 17.54 4.81
N ALA A 327 -0.34 16.77 5.73
CA ALA A 327 -0.93 16.52 7.05
C ALA A 327 -1.11 17.80 7.85
N GLU A 328 -0.08 18.65 7.91
CA GLU A 328 -0.16 19.89 8.67
C GLU A 328 -1.19 20.86 8.08
N ALA A 329 -1.22 21.01 6.75
CA ALA A 329 -2.21 21.85 6.08
C ALA A 329 -3.64 21.34 6.31
N HIS A 330 -3.83 20.02 6.23
CA HIS A 330 -5.12 19.38 6.46
C HIS A 330 -5.61 19.54 7.90
N LEU A 331 -4.75 19.28 8.90
CA LEU A 331 -5.10 19.48 10.31
C LEU A 331 -5.43 20.96 10.63
N ARG A 332 -4.71 21.90 10.01
CA ARG A 332 -5.03 23.33 10.12
C ARG A 332 -6.41 23.65 9.54
N LEU A 333 -6.75 23.09 8.38
CA LEU A 333 -8.09 23.25 7.80
C LEU A 333 -9.17 22.71 8.75
N LEU A 334 -9.04 21.48 9.23
CA LEU A 334 -10.00 20.87 10.15
C LEU A 334 -10.22 21.72 11.40
N SER A 335 -9.15 22.32 11.94
CA SER A 335 -9.24 23.19 13.10
C SER A 335 -10.03 24.50 12.88
N LYS A 336 -10.35 24.88 11.63
CA LYS A 336 -11.28 26.01 11.40
C LYS A 336 -12.72 25.67 11.78
N TYR A 337 -13.06 24.38 11.80
CA TYR A 337 -14.41 23.88 12.01
C TYR A 337 -14.59 23.21 13.39
N GLN A 338 -13.75 23.55 14.37
CA GLN A 338 -13.73 22.94 15.72
C GLN A 338 -15.13 22.77 16.34
N VAL A 339 -15.95 23.83 16.32
CA VAL A 339 -17.30 23.83 16.90
C VAL A 339 -18.25 22.91 16.13
N ALA A 340 -18.17 22.93 14.80
CA ALA A 340 -19.00 22.09 13.94
C ALA A 340 -18.71 20.59 14.15
N TRP A 341 -17.46 20.22 14.44
CA TRP A 341 -17.09 18.83 14.69
C TRP A 341 -17.69 18.25 15.97
N MET A 342 -18.06 19.06 16.97
CA MET A 342 -18.59 18.54 18.24
C MET A 342 -19.89 17.74 18.09
N GLY A 343 -20.64 17.90 17.00
CA GLY A 343 -21.85 17.12 16.71
C GLY A 343 -21.67 16.01 15.66
N CYS A 344 -20.47 15.84 15.11
CA CYS A 344 -20.23 14.93 13.99
C CYS A 344 -19.52 13.66 14.48
N TYR A 345 -20.15 12.51 14.29
CA TYR A 345 -19.60 11.21 14.70
C TYR A 345 -19.83 10.18 13.60
N SER A 346 -18.83 9.33 13.35
CA SER A 346 -18.99 8.18 12.46
C SER A 346 -18.12 7.02 12.95
N THR A 347 -18.67 5.81 12.90
CA THR A 347 -17.97 4.55 13.12
C THR A 347 -17.55 3.88 11.80
N HIS A 348 -18.00 4.43 10.66
CA HIS A 348 -17.74 3.89 9.33
C HIS A 348 -16.58 4.59 8.61
N VAL A 349 -16.28 5.84 8.96
CA VAL A 349 -15.16 6.59 8.37
C VAL A 349 -14.46 7.46 9.41
N CYS A 350 -13.13 7.47 9.39
CA CYS A 350 -12.36 8.42 10.17
C CYS A 350 -12.57 9.82 9.60
N LEU A 351 -13.29 10.67 10.34
CA LEU A 351 -13.65 12.03 9.93
C LEU A 351 -12.45 12.99 9.76
N VAL A 352 -11.24 12.54 10.14
CA VAL A 352 -9.99 13.24 9.81
C VAL A 352 -9.61 12.94 8.35
N CYS A 353 -9.20 11.71 8.03
CA CYS A 353 -8.67 11.40 6.69
C CYS A 353 -9.72 11.12 5.61
N LEU A 354 -10.98 10.83 5.97
CA LEU A 354 -12.06 10.40 5.07
C LEU A 354 -11.77 9.16 4.20
N VAL A 355 -10.65 8.48 4.45
CA VAL A 355 -10.11 7.40 3.60
C VAL A 355 -10.11 6.07 4.35
N HIS A 356 -9.92 6.07 5.66
CA HIS A 356 -9.86 4.83 6.43
C HIS A 356 -10.95 4.76 7.48
N GLU A 357 -11.49 3.57 7.69
CA GLU A 357 -12.37 3.27 8.81
C GLU A 357 -11.66 3.53 10.17
N PRO A 358 -12.37 4.06 11.16
CA PRO A 358 -11.86 4.15 12.52
C PRO A 358 -11.82 2.74 13.14
N ARG A 359 -10.76 2.43 13.87
CA ARG A 359 -10.55 1.07 14.44
C ARG A 359 -10.18 1.09 15.91
N ARG A 360 -10.25 2.25 16.53
CA ARG A 360 -9.89 2.47 17.93
C ARG A 360 -11.12 2.99 18.65
N ALA A 361 -11.16 2.72 19.95
CA ALA A 361 -12.19 3.26 20.80
C ALA A 361 -12.18 4.81 20.74
N PRO A 362 -13.35 5.42 20.97
CA PRO A 362 -13.51 6.85 20.87
C PRO A 362 -12.64 7.58 21.89
N LEU A 363 -12.11 8.73 21.46
CA LEU A 363 -11.57 9.73 22.37
C LEU A 363 -12.66 10.19 23.35
N PRO A 364 -12.32 10.83 24.48
CA PRO A 364 -13.32 11.37 25.42
C PRO A 364 -14.39 12.27 24.79
N CYS A 365 -14.09 12.93 23.66
CA CYS A 365 -15.05 13.74 22.90
C CYS A 365 -16.04 12.91 22.05
N GLY A 366 -15.86 11.60 21.95
CA GLY A 366 -16.63 10.69 21.10
C GLY A 366 -16.04 10.46 19.70
N HIS A 367 -15.08 11.26 19.25
CA HIS A 367 -14.45 11.08 17.94
C HIS A 367 -13.54 9.85 17.90
N GLN A 368 -13.58 9.12 16.79
CA GLN A 368 -12.73 7.95 16.56
C GLN A 368 -11.70 8.23 15.47
N LEU A 369 -10.49 7.67 15.62
CA LEU A 369 -9.37 7.84 14.69
C LEU A 369 -8.99 6.50 14.05
N CYS A 370 -8.57 6.55 12.78
CA CYS A 370 -7.82 5.45 12.16
C CYS A 370 -6.35 5.48 12.61
N GLU A 371 -5.63 4.39 12.40
CA GLU A 371 -4.22 4.28 12.82
C GLU A 371 -3.33 5.36 12.20
N THR A 372 -3.53 5.68 10.92
CA THR A 372 -2.80 6.76 10.25
C THR A 372 -3.03 8.10 10.93
N CYS A 373 -4.27 8.41 11.32
CA CYS A 373 -4.59 9.68 11.98
C CYS A 373 -4.12 9.73 13.43
N VAL A 374 -3.94 8.59 14.10
CA VAL A 374 -3.26 8.53 15.40
C VAL A 374 -1.79 8.95 15.25
N VAL A 375 -1.08 8.43 14.26
CA VAL A 375 0.32 8.83 13.97
C VAL A 375 0.40 10.30 13.57
N LEU A 376 -0.55 10.80 12.77
CA LEU A 376 -0.55 12.18 12.30
C LEU A 376 -0.90 13.20 13.39
N GLY A 377 -1.83 12.85 14.29
CA GLY A 377 -2.35 13.75 15.32
C GLY A 377 -1.72 13.55 16.71
N GLY A 378 -0.89 12.54 16.88
CA GLY A 378 -0.31 12.15 18.16
C GLY A 378 1.21 12.34 18.24
N GLU A 379 1.70 12.47 19.46
CA GLU A 379 3.13 12.55 19.75
C GLU A 379 3.64 11.15 20.16
N PRO A 380 4.69 10.61 19.51
CA PRO A 380 5.21 9.29 19.86
C PRO A 380 5.87 9.31 21.25
N SER A 381 5.72 8.22 21.99
CA SER A 381 6.42 8.01 23.26
C SER A 381 7.93 7.89 23.05
N LEU A 382 8.70 8.39 24.02
CA LEU A 382 10.16 8.21 24.05
C LEU A 382 10.57 6.75 24.33
N SER A 383 9.71 5.97 24.98
CA SER A 383 10.01 4.59 25.41
C SER A 383 9.40 3.52 24.50
N ASP A 384 8.43 3.86 23.67
CA ASP A 384 7.69 2.94 22.80
C ASP A 384 7.30 3.64 21.48
N LEU A 385 7.97 3.28 20.38
CA LEU A 385 7.79 3.90 19.06
C LEU A 385 6.38 3.76 18.50
N TRP A 386 5.58 2.83 19.03
CA TRP A 386 4.23 2.56 18.57
C TRP A 386 3.15 3.03 19.55
N GLN A 387 3.55 3.76 20.60
CA GLN A 387 2.63 4.41 21.52
C GLN A 387 2.58 5.91 21.24
N PHE A 388 1.38 6.45 21.07
CA PHE A 388 1.15 7.85 20.70
C PHE A 388 0.25 8.53 21.73
N GLN A 389 0.64 9.72 22.18
CA GLN A 389 -0.18 10.56 23.02
C GLN A 389 -1.04 11.48 22.14
N ILE A 390 -2.35 11.38 22.27
CA ILE A 390 -3.32 12.31 21.69
C ILE A 390 -3.67 13.34 22.76
N ALA A 391 -2.91 14.44 22.83
CA ALA A 391 -3.19 15.52 23.78
C ALA A 391 -4.54 16.22 23.48
N LYS A 392 -4.83 16.46 22.18
CA LYS A 392 -6.06 17.12 21.71
C LYS A 392 -6.66 16.37 20.54
N CYS A 393 -7.99 16.32 20.47
CA CYS A 393 -8.69 15.77 19.31
C CYS A 393 -8.35 16.56 18.02
N PRO A 394 -7.95 15.90 16.91
CA PRO A 394 -7.67 16.57 15.64
C PRO A 394 -8.86 17.33 15.03
N LEU A 395 -10.10 16.98 15.42
CA LEU A 395 -11.33 17.57 14.89
C LEU A 395 -11.83 18.71 15.79
N CYS A 396 -12.35 18.39 16.97
CA CYS A 396 -12.96 19.37 17.87
C CYS A 396 -11.97 20.09 18.79
N ARG A 397 -10.69 19.66 18.83
CA ARG A 397 -9.61 20.25 19.65
C ARG A 397 -9.82 20.19 21.16
N MET A 398 -10.83 19.45 21.63
CA MET A 398 -11.00 19.11 23.04
C MET A 398 -9.77 18.38 23.56
N HIS A 399 -9.34 18.72 24.78
CA HIS A 399 -8.25 18.02 25.45
C HIS A 399 -8.70 16.59 25.79
N CYS A 400 -7.81 15.63 25.55
CA CYS A 400 -8.09 14.21 25.72
C CYS A 400 -7.01 13.50 26.55
N ASP A 401 -5.73 13.89 26.40
CA ASP A 401 -4.56 13.28 27.02
C ASP A 401 -4.60 11.73 27.02
N THR A 402 -4.99 11.18 25.87
CA THR A 402 -5.22 9.75 25.71
C THR A 402 -4.03 9.08 25.03
N TRP A 403 -3.52 8.01 25.62
CA TRP A 403 -2.48 7.18 25.02
C TRP A 403 -3.08 6.10 24.14
N VAL A 404 -2.57 5.97 22.91
CA VAL A 404 -3.00 4.97 21.94
C VAL A 404 -1.80 4.16 21.49
N THR A 405 -1.87 2.84 21.66
CA THR A 405 -0.84 1.92 21.17
C THR A 405 -1.26 1.32 19.83
N LEU A 406 -0.41 1.45 18.82
CA LEU A 406 -0.58 0.88 17.49
C LEU A 406 0.17 -0.44 17.35
N GLN A 407 -0.29 -1.28 16.42
CA GLN A 407 0.43 -2.50 16.07
C GLN A 407 1.57 -2.16 15.11
N PRO A 408 2.81 -2.62 15.36
CA PRO A 408 3.93 -2.37 14.46
C PRO A 408 3.67 -2.92 13.04
N PRO A 409 4.14 -2.28 11.95
CA PRO A 409 3.79 -2.58 10.57
C PRO A 409 4.04 -4.01 10.09
N THR A 410 5.08 -4.66 10.63
CA THR A 410 5.51 -6.01 10.25
C THR A 410 5.13 -7.08 11.27
N ALA A 411 4.59 -6.68 12.43
CA ALA A 411 4.03 -7.61 13.39
C ALA A 411 2.68 -8.12 12.86
N GLY A 412 2.51 -9.44 12.79
CA GLY A 412 1.21 -10.04 12.58
C GLY A 412 0.35 -9.97 13.84
N SER A 413 -0.92 -10.31 13.68
CA SER A 413 -1.89 -10.23 14.77
C SER A 413 -1.78 -11.45 15.68
N ARG A 414 -1.89 -11.22 16.99
CA ARG A 414 -2.02 -12.28 17.99
C ARG A 414 -3.49 -12.39 18.38
N VAL A 415 -4.12 -13.52 18.11
CA VAL A 415 -5.55 -13.71 18.33
C VAL A 415 -5.78 -14.74 19.44
N LEU A 416 -6.63 -14.40 20.40
CA LEU A 416 -7.16 -15.36 21.37
C LEU A 416 -8.65 -15.52 21.17
N TRP A 417 -9.10 -16.76 21.14
CA TRP A 417 -10.50 -17.13 21.16
C TRP A 417 -10.81 -17.94 22.42
N LEU A 418 -11.74 -17.44 23.23
CA LEU A 418 -12.28 -18.13 24.39
C LEU A 418 -13.76 -18.40 24.16
N GLY A 419 -14.16 -19.65 24.26
CA GLY A 419 -15.54 -20.09 24.15
C GLY A 419 -15.83 -21.21 25.15
N GLY A 420 -16.99 -21.84 24.97
CA GLY A 420 -17.39 -23.01 25.74
C GLY A 420 -18.65 -22.78 26.57
N LEU A 421 -19.21 -23.88 27.05
CA LEU A 421 -20.43 -23.93 27.84
C LEU A 421 -20.15 -23.64 29.31
N LEU A 422 -21.20 -23.37 30.08
CA LEU A 422 -21.08 -23.01 31.50
C LEU A 422 -20.40 -24.12 32.33
N GLU A 423 -20.67 -25.38 32.03
CA GLU A 423 -20.07 -26.56 32.64
C GLU A 423 -18.55 -26.66 32.37
N GLN A 424 -18.07 -26.08 31.28
CA GLN A 424 -16.65 -26.09 30.88
C GLN A 424 -15.83 -24.95 31.50
N LYS A 425 -16.43 -24.10 32.33
CA LYS A 425 -15.77 -22.93 32.95
C LYS A 425 -14.45 -23.25 33.66
N MET A 426 -14.36 -24.44 34.28
CA MET A 426 -13.14 -24.89 34.95
C MET A 426 -12.05 -25.30 33.96
N ALA A 427 -12.42 -25.91 32.83
CA ALA A 427 -11.48 -26.31 31.77
C ALA A 427 -10.84 -25.07 31.12
N VAL A 428 -11.64 -24.04 30.82
CA VAL A 428 -11.15 -22.76 30.28
C VAL A 428 -10.19 -22.07 31.26
N ALA A 429 -10.53 -22.04 32.55
CA ALA A 429 -9.65 -21.47 33.58
C ALA A 429 -8.33 -22.25 33.71
N GLN A 430 -8.38 -23.58 33.66
CA GLN A 430 -7.20 -24.44 33.72
C GLN A 430 -6.30 -24.24 32.50
N PHE A 431 -6.89 -24.15 31.29
CA PHE A 431 -6.16 -23.83 30.06
C PHE A 431 -5.40 -22.51 30.18
N LEU A 432 -6.09 -21.44 30.62
CA LEU A 432 -5.47 -20.12 30.79
C LEU A 432 -4.33 -20.17 31.82
N LYS A 433 -4.49 -20.92 32.91
CA LYS A 433 -3.47 -21.09 33.95
C LYS A 433 -2.23 -21.81 33.42
N GLU A 434 -2.42 -22.91 32.69
CA GLU A 434 -1.33 -23.68 32.09
C GLU A 434 -0.61 -22.88 31.01
N LEU A 435 -1.36 -22.19 30.15
CA LEU A 435 -0.80 -21.29 29.15
C LEU A 435 0.01 -20.17 29.80
N GLN A 436 -0.50 -19.53 30.86
CA GLN A 436 0.23 -18.50 31.60
C GLN A 436 1.53 -19.01 32.21
N ALA A 437 1.51 -20.22 32.77
CA ALA A 437 2.70 -20.87 33.33
C ALA A 437 3.76 -21.17 32.25
N LEU A 438 3.33 -21.70 31.10
CA LEU A 438 4.22 -22.04 29.99
C LEU A 438 4.87 -20.80 29.39
N VAL A 439 4.11 -19.73 29.10
CA VAL A 439 4.72 -18.52 28.55
C VAL A 439 5.53 -17.76 29.61
N GLY A 440 5.13 -17.84 30.89
CA GLY A 440 5.91 -17.48 32.08
C GLY A 440 6.56 -16.09 32.07
N LEU A 441 5.80 -15.07 31.67
CA LEU A 441 6.10 -13.66 31.96
C LEU A 441 5.06 -13.17 32.98
N ALA A 442 5.49 -12.39 33.97
CA ALA A 442 4.66 -11.91 35.09
C ALA A 442 3.63 -10.82 34.72
N MET A 443 3.07 -10.86 33.51
CA MET A 443 2.09 -9.89 32.99
C MET A 443 0.70 -10.52 32.84
N SER A 444 -0.34 -9.68 32.82
CA SER A 444 -1.70 -10.12 32.54
C SER A 444 -1.78 -10.84 31.18
N LEU A 445 -2.19 -12.12 31.17
CA LEU A 445 -2.10 -12.99 30.00
C LEU A 445 -2.88 -12.42 28.80
N LEU A 446 -4.02 -11.79 29.05
CA LEU A 446 -4.96 -11.40 28.00
C LEU A 446 -4.68 -10.00 27.44
N ARG A 447 -4.57 -8.99 28.31
CA ARG A 447 -4.50 -7.57 27.88
C ARG A 447 -3.27 -7.25 27.03
N ASP A 448 -2.12 -7.79 27.41
CA ASP A 448 -0.82 -7.35 26.86
C ASP A 448 -0.28 -8.27 25.76
N ARG A 449 -0.89 -9.46 25.58
CA ARG A 449 -0.34 -10.52 24.70
C ARG A 449 -1.14 -10.82 23.46
N PHE A 450 -2.36 -10.32 23.38
CA PHE A 450 -3.21 -10.48 22.21
C PHE A 450 -3.59 -9.11 21.65
N ASP A 451 -3.72 -9.05 20.34
CA ASP A 451 -4.15 -7.86 19.59
C ASP A 451 -5.65 -7.90 19.32
N VAL A 452 -6.20 -9.13 19.25
CA VAL A 452 -7.64 -9.38 19.22
C VAL A 452 -7.98 -10.49 20.20
N ILE A 453 -9.00 -10.26 21.00
CA ILE A 453 -9.52 -11.24 21.96
C ILE A 453 -11.02 -11.40 21.68
N VAL A 454 -11.42 -12.64 21.45
CA VAL A 454 -12.81 -13.02 21.25
C VAL A 454 -13.27 -13.84 22.46
N GLY A 455 -14.42 -13.48 23.01
CA GLY A 455 -15.10 -14.23 24.07
C GLY A 455 -16.52 -14.57 23.65
N SER A 456 -16.85 -15.85 23.53
CA SER A 456 -18.23 -16.34 23.39
C SER A 456 -18.66 -17.11 24.63
N ASP A 457 -19.94 -17.02 24.99
CA ASP A 457 -20.54 -17.77 26.11
C ASP A 457 -19.74 -17.61 27.42
N ILE A 458 -19.16 -18.69 27.97
CA ILE A 458 -18.33 -18.59 29.18
C ILE A 458 -17.04 -17.81 28.96
N GLY A 459 -16.51 -17.81 27.73
CA GLY A 459 -15.36 -17.00 27.33
C GLY A 459 -15.63 -15.50 27.45
N ALA A 460 -16.87 -15.06 27.23
CA ALA A 460 -17.27 -13.65 27.41
C ALA A 460 -16.97 -13.15 28.84
N PHE A 461 -17.20 -13.99 29.85
CA PHE A 461 -16.89 -13.67 31.25
C PHE A 461 -15.39 -13.40 31.44
N PHE A 462 -14.53 -14.33 31.03
CA PHE A 462 -13.08 -14.17 31.18
C PHE A 462 -12.55 -12.95 30.43
N VAL A 463 -13.01 -12.75 29.19
CA VAL A 463 -12.60 -11.61 28.37
C VAL A 463 -13.02 -10.29 29.01
N GLN A 464 -14.28 -10.16 29.42
CA GLN A 464 -14.76 -8.93 30.05
C GLN A 464 -14.05 -8.66 31.38
N MET A 465 -13.98 -9.64 32.27
CA MET A 465 -13.39 -9.45 33.60
C MET A 465 -11.90 -9.09 33.53
N MET A 466 -11.12 -9.81 32.72
CA MET A 466 -9.68 -9.59 32.66
C MET A 466 -9.29 -8.36 31.82
N VAL A 467 -10.08 -8.02 30.79
CA VAL A 467 -9.74 -6.93 29.85
C VAL A 467 -10.41 -5.61 30.24
N THR A 468 -11.70 -5.58 30.57
CA THR A 468 -12.36 -4.32 30.94
C THR A 468 -12.27 -4.05 32.45
N GLU A 469 -12.48 -5.09 33.27
CA GLU A 469 -12.56 -4.93 34.74
C GLU A 469 -11.23 -5.13 35.48
N GLN A 470 -10.15 -5.47 34.77
CA GLN A 470 -8.79 -5.63 35.32
C GLN A 470 -8.65 -6.74 36.38
N TRP A 471 -9.54 -7.74 36.36
CA TRP A 471 -9.42 -8.91 37.22
C TRP A 471 -8.25 -9.79 36.79
N ASP A 472 -7.57 -10.40 37.75
CA ASP A 472 -6.62 -11.47 37.43
C ASP A 472 -7.34 -12.82 37.24
N LEU A 473 -6.57 -13.85 36.86
CA LEU A 473 -7.15 -15.17 36.67
C LEU A 473 -7.65 -15.79 37.99
N ALA A 474 -7.03 -15.46 39.12
CA ALA A 474 -7.43 -15.98 40.43
C ALA A 474 -8.77 -15.37 40.88
N ASP A 475 -9.00 -14.09 40.63
CA ASP A 475 -10.28 -13.40 40.83
C ASP A 475 -11.37 -14.07 40.00
N CYS A 476 -11.10 -14.32 38.71
CA CYS A 476 -12.03 -15.02 37.84
C CYS A 476 -12.38 -16.40 38.39
N VAL A 477 -11.37 -17.18 38.79
CA VAL A 477 -11.53 -18.52 39.39
C VAL A 477 -12.37 -18.48 40.67
N TYR A 478 -12.16 -17.49 41.54
CA TYR A 478 -12.94 -17.31 42.77
C TYR A 478 -14.44 -17.12 42.49
N HIS A 479 -14.78 -16.47 41.38
CA HIS A 479 -16.18 -16.19 41.01
C HIS A 479 -16.84 -17.30 40.19
N LEU A 480 -16.11 -18.29 39.66
CA LEU A 480 -16.67 -19.38 38.85
C LEU A 480 -17.84 -20.13 39.51
N PRO A 481 -17.83 -20.45 40.83
CA PRO A 481 -18.96 -21.14 41.47
C PRO A 481 -20.26 -20.35 41.45
N ARG A 482 -20.20 -19.01 41.32
CA ARG A 482 -21.37 -18.12 41.31
C ARG A 482 -21.95 -17.89 39.91
N LEU A 483 -21.28 -18.39 38.87
CA LEU A 483 -21.72 -18.24 37.49
C LEU A 483 -22.96 -19.07 37.21
N THR A 484 -23.93 -18.44 36.55
CA THR A 484 -25.15 -19.05 36.04
C THR A 484 -25.22 -18.89 34.52
N ALA A 485 -26.27 -19.42 33.89
CA ALA A 485 -26.54 -19.15 32.48
C ALA A 485 -26.53 -17.63 32.23
N LEU A 486 -25.78 -17.22 31.21
CA LEU A 486 -25.56 -15.83 30.85
C LEU A 486 -26.86 -15.19 30.38
N ARG A 487 -27.16 -13.96 30.85
CA ARG A 487 -28.40 -13.25 30.55
C ARG A 487 -28.15 -11.78 30.22
N LEU A 488 -28.80 -11.28 29.17
CA LEU A 488 -28.90 -9.85 28.89
C LEU A 488 -30.05 -9.23 29.69
N ARG A 489 -29.83 -8.04 30.24
CA ARG A 489 -30.80 -7.24 31.01
C ARG A 489 -30.81 -5.79 30.51
N ALA A 490 -31.78 -5.01 31.00
CA ALA A 490 -31.88 -3.56 30.78
C ALA A 490 -31.81 -3.16 29.29
N GLY A 491 -32.66 -3.75 28.44
CA GLY A 491 -32.65 -3.46 27.00
C GLY A 491 -31.36 -3.90 26.32
N ASN A 492 -30.77 -5.00 26.79
CA ASN A 492 -29.51 -5.57 26.34
C ASN A 492 -28.27 -4.68 26.65
N THR A 493 -28.33 -3.69 27.52
CA THR A 493 -27.12 -2.89 27.84
C THR A 493 -26.27 -3.49 28.95
N VAL A 494 -26.85 -4.40 29.74
CA VAL A 494 -26.19 -5.06 30.88
C VAL A 494 -26.13 -6.56 30.65
N VAL A 495 -24.97 -7.15 30.88
CA VAL A 495 -24.78 -8.61 30.92
C VAL A 495 -24.70 -9.10 32.36
N SER A 496 -25.42 -10.17 32.64
CA SER A 496 -25.46 -10.86 33.93
C SER A 496 -24.81 -12.24 33.78
N TYR A 497 -23.74 -12.46 34.52
CA TYR A 497 -23.02 -13.73 34.55
C TYR A 497 -23.42 -14.61 35.74
N GLY A 498 -24.15 -14.08 36.72
CA GLY A 498 -24.47 -14.78 37.96
C GLY A 498 -25.03 -13.86 39.03
N LYS A 499 -25.18 -14.39 40.26
CA LYS A 499 -25.67 -13.59 41.39
C LYS A 499 -24.63 -12.53 41.77
N ASN A 500 -25.03 -11.24 41.72
CA ASN A 500 -24.19 -10.07 41.96
C ASN A 500 -23.02 -9.93 40.97
N LEU A 501 -23.20 -10.38 39.74
CA LEU A 501 -22.20 -10.38 38.67
C LEU A 501 -22.83 -9.75 37.41
N ASP A 502 -23.17 -8.46 37.51
CA ASP A 502 -23.83 -7.66 36.47
C ASP A 502 -22.91 -6.51 36.00
N TRP A 503 -22.73 -6.34 34.69
CA TRP A 503 -21.87 -5.29 34.11
C TRP A 503 -22.44 -4.65 32.85
N GLU A 504 -22.12 -3.37 32.66
CA GLU A 504 -22.47 -2.61 31.47
C GLU A 504 -21.57 -2.96 30.28
N LEU A 505 -22.19 -3.36 29.17
CA LEU A 505 -21.49 -3.70 27.92
C LEU A 505 -20.84 -2.47 27.26
N ARG A 506 -21.30 -1.26 27.59
CA ARG A 506 -20.71 0.00 27.12
C ARG A 506 -19.23 0.15 27.49
N ARG A 507 -18.79 -0.48 28.60
CA ARG A 507 -17.38 -0.51 28.99
C ARG A 507 -16.51 -1.25 27.99
N VAL A 508 -17.04 -2.30 27.35
CA VAL A 508 -16.37 -3.01 26.26
C VAL A 508 -16.20 -2.05 25.09
N GLU A 509 -17.28 -1.43 24.61
CA GLU A 509 -17.28 -0.53 23.46
C GLU A 509 -16.32 0.68 23.62
N GLN A 510 -16.16 1.17 24.84
CA GLN A 510 -15.31 2.32 25.17
C GLN A 510 -13.87 1.93 25.54
N PHE A 511 -13.55 0.63 25.59
CA PHE A 511 -12.23 0.19 26.02
C PHE A 511 -11.13 0.60 25.03
N ASN A 512 -10.25 1.50 25.47
CA ASN A 512 -9.06 1.91 24.74
C ASN A 512 -7.92 0.90 24.94
N GLY A 513 -7.70 0.04 23.94
CA GLY A 513 -6.62 -0.95 23.99
C GLY A 513 -6.73 -2.02 22.91
N THR A 514 -6.47 -3.25 23.32
CA THR A 514 -6.66 -4.47 22.51
C THR A 514 -8.08 -4.55 21.95
N ARG A 515 -8.23 -5.09 20.73
CA ARG A 515 -9.56 -5.29 20.16
C ARG A 515 -10.27 -6.40 20.92
N VAL A 516 -11.46 -6.10 21.42
CA VAL A 516 -12.30 -7.05 22.15
C VAL A 516 -13.56 -7.30 21.34
N VAL A 517 -13.93 -8.57 21.20
CA VAL A 517 -15.19 -9.00 20.62
C VAL A 517 -15.85 -9.95 21.61
N ILE A 518 -17.03 -9.60 22.08
CA ILE A 518 -17.83 -10.43 22.96
C ILE A 518 -19.08 -10.84 22.23
N ASP A 519 -19.30 -12.15 22.06
CA ASP A 519 -20.55 -12.70 21.56
C ASP A 519 -21.37 -13.25 22.72
N ILE A 520 -22.53 -12.65 22.93
CA ILE A 520 -23.51 -13.04 23.93
C ILE A 520 -24.79 -13.42 23.19
N GLN A 521 -25.05 -14.73 23.07
CA GLN A 521 -26.29 -15.25 22.50
C GLN A 521 -26.60 -14.68 21.10
N GLY A 522 -25.56 -14.54 20.26
CA GLY A 522 -25.66 -13.98 18.90
C GLY A 522 -25.62 -12.45 18.83
N ARG A 523 -25.53 -11.78 19.99
CA ARG A 523 -25.29 -10.34 20.05
C ARG A 523 -23.80 -10.06 20.25
N VAL A 524 -23.19 -9.51 19.20
CA VAL A 524 -21.78 -9.13 19.19
C VAL A 524 -21.59 -7.71 19.71
N VAL A 525 -20.75 -7.56 20.73
CA VAL A 525 -20.30 -6.28 21.29
C VAL A 525 -18.80 -6.14 21.06
N THR A 526 -18.34 -5.00 20.55
CA THR A 526 -16.92 -4.79 20.26
C THR A 526 -16.52 -3.32 20.40
N ASN A 527 -15.24 -3.08 20.69
CA ASN A 527 -14.63 -1.73 20.72
C ASN A 527 -14.09 -1.26 19.35
N GLY A 528 -14.45 -1.94 18.26
CA GLY A 528 -14.07 -1.59 16.89
C GLY A 528 -15.25 -1.59 15.91
N ALA A 529 -15.04 -1.11 14.68
CA ALA A 529 -16.08 -1.10 13.66
C ALA A 529 -16.59 -2.53 13.34
N THR A 530 -17.91 -2.70 13.37
CA THR A 530 -18.63 -3.93 13.02
C THR A 530 -18.72 -4.06 11.49
N THR A 531 -18.13 -5.11 10.93
CA THR A 531 -18.41 -5.52 9.54
C THR A 531 -19.54 -6.54 9.53
N MET A 532 -20.52 -6.35 8.65
CA MET A 532 -21.62 -7.30 8.45
C MET A 532 -21.11 -8.57 7.76
N SER A 533 -20.86 -9.66 8.49
CA SER A 533 -20.74 -11.01 7.93
C SER A 533 -21.20 -12.08 8.94
N ALA A 534 -21.51 -13.28 8.43
CA ALA A 534 -22.20 -14.37 9.13
C ALA A 534 -21.32 -15.21 10.11
N ASP A 535 -20.01 -14.95 10.16
CA ASP A 535 -19.16 -15.32 11.31
C ASP A 535 -18.27 -14.11 11.66
N PRO A 536 -18.84 -13.14 12.38
CA PRO A 536 -18.32 -11.78 12.46
C PRO A 536 -17.05 -11.71 13.31
N ALA A 537 -16.80 -12.60 14.27
CA ALA A 537 -15.73 -12.43 15.24
C ALA A 537 -14.34 -12.79 14.67
N LEU A 538 -14.22 -13.92 13.96
CA LEU A 538 -12.95 -14.36 13.37
C LEU A 538 -12.62 -13.57 12.09
N ALA A 539 -13.63 -13.30 11.25
CA ALA A 539 -13.47 -12.49 10.05
C ALA A 539 -13.09 -11.04 10.38
N GLN A 540 -13.64 -10.45 11.46
CA GLN A 540 -13.24 -9.12 11.93
C GLN A 540 -11.85 -9.10 12.57
N ALA A 541 -11.45 -10.18 13.27
CA ALA A 541 -10.14 -10.30 13.93
C ALA A 541 -8.97 -10.41 12.94
N THR A 542 -9.20 -11.02 11.78
CA THR A 542 -8.16 -11.40 10.81
C THR A 542 -8.11 -10.51 9.56
N ALA A 543 -9.03 -9.53 9.44
CA ALA A 543 -9.31 -8.78 8.21
C ALA A 543 -8.15 -7.97 7.56
N ARG A 544 -6.99 -7.79 8.22
CA ARG A 544 -5.89 -6.96 7.65
C ARG A 544 -4.54 -7.65 7.56
N ARG A 545 -4.23 -8.59 8.47
CA ARG A 545 -2.95 -9.28 8.50
C ARG A 545 -3.17 -10.73 8.89
N SER A 546 -2.43 -11.63 8.25
CA SER A 546 -2.35 -13.01 8.70
C SER A 546 -1.97 -13.01 10.18
N PRO A 547 -2.70 -13.74 11.03
CA PRO A 547 -2.33 -13.85 12.43
C PRO A 547 -1.00 -14.61 12.53
N ASP A 548 -0.07 -14.07 13.34
CA ASP A 548 1.18 -14.78 13.68
C ASP A 548 0.88 -15.95 14.63
N VAL A 549 -0.16 -15.78 15.45
CA VAL A 549 -0.63 -16.82 16.37
C VAL A 549 -2.13 -16.69 16.56
N VAL A 550 -2.81 -17.84 16.54
CA VAL A 550 -4.19 -18.01 16.97
C VAL A 550 -4.17 -19.04 18.08
N VAL A 551 -4.71 -18.67 19.24
CA VAL A 551 -4.90 -19.54 20.39
C VAL A 551 -6.40 -19.66 20.61
N GLU A 552 -6.90 -20.88 20.74
CA GLU A 552 -8.32 -21.16 20.88
C GLU A 552 -8.54 -22.11 22.06
N CYS A 553 -9.53 -21.79 22.88
CA CYS A 553 -10.01 -22.67 23.94
C CYS A 553 -11.53 -22.56 24.04
N CYS A 554 -12.22 -23.65 23.72
CA CYS A 554 -13.69 -23.73 23.74
C CYS A 554 -14.20 -24.72 24.79
N GLY A 555 -13.42 -24.96 25.85
CA GLY A 555 -13.81 -25.86 26.95
C GLY A 555 -13.62 -27.36 26.70
N GLU A 556 -13.29 -27.75 25.46
CA GLU A 556 -12.96 -29.13 25.09
C GLU A 556 -11.57 -29.54 25.62
N PRO A 557 -11.32 -30.86 25.80
CA PRO A 557 -10.00 -31.37 26.12
C PRO A 557 -8.97 -30.90 25.09
N TYR A 558 -7.83 -30.41 25.57
CA TYR A 558 -6.70 -30.00 24.76
C TYR A 558 -5.50 -30.88 25.10
N ASP A 559 -4.64 -31.13 24.12
CA ASP A 559 -3.40 -31.87 24.36
C ASP A 559 -2.27 -30.93 24.83
N ALA A 560 -1.28 -31.51 25.50
CA ALA A 560 -0.13 -30.75 26.02
C ALA A 560 0.81 -30.22 24.93
N GLU A 561 0.76 -30.78 23.72
CA GLU A 561 1.58 -30.37 22.59
C GLU A 561 1.05 -29.07 21.96
N TYR A 562 -0.26 -28.97 21.79
CA TYR A 562 -0.99 -27.78 21.37
C TYR A 562 -0.65 -26.60 22.27
N LEU A 563 -0.75 -26.77 23.59
CA LEU A 563 -0.40 -25.73 24.56
C LEU A 563 1.06 -25.28 24.46
N ARG A 564 2.00 -26.23 24.32
CA ARG A 564 3.42 -25.90 24.14
C ARG A 564 3.66 -25.15 22.84
N THR A 565 3.10 -25.62 21.73
CA THR A 565 3.20 -24.96 20.42
C THR A 565 2.59 -23.56 20.46
N ALA A 566 1.43 -23.40 21.10
CA ALA A 566 0.80 -22.10 21.31
C ALA A 566 1.72 -21.16 22.10
N ALA A 567 2.29 -21.62 23.21
CA ALA A 567 3.20 -20.81 24.04
C ALA A 567 4.48 -20.38 23.29
N VAL A 568 5.07 -21.27 22.48
CA VAL A 568 6.23 -20.96 21.64
C VAL A 568 5.86 -19.93 20.58
N LYS A 569 4.74 -20.12 19.86
CA LYS A 569 4.27 -19.15 18.85
C LYS A 569 3.94 -17.80 19.47
N MET A 570 3.31 -17.77 20.63
CA MET A 570 3.06 -16.53 21.38
C MET A 570 4.37 -15.80 21.71
N THR A 571 5.39 -16.53 22.16
CA THR A 571 6.70 -15.96 22.46
C THR A 571 7.38 -15.43 21.19
N ALA A 572 7.37 -16.19 20.09
CA ALA A 572 7.93 -15.76 18.82
C ALA A 572 7.23 -14.51 18.26
N SER A 573 5.90 -14.42 18.39
CA SER A 573 5.09 -13.27 17.94
C SER A 573 5.36 -11.96 18.72
N LEU A 574 6.17 -12.01 19.78
CA LEU A 574 6.68 -10.80 20.45
C LEU A 574 7.79 -10.13 19.63
N PHE A 575 8.38 -10.80 18.67
CA PHE A 575 9.45 -10.26 17.85
C PHE A 575 8.94 -9.89 16.46
N PHE A 576 9.37 -8.75 15.96
CA PHE A 576 9.04 -8.28 14.62
C PHE A 576 10.23 -7.53 14.04
N ILE A 577 10.24 -7.38 12.70
CA ILE A 577 11.38 -6.78 12.00
C ILE A 577 11.04 -5.38 11.55
N GLU A 578 11.85 -4.40 11.89
CA GLU A 578 11.77 -3.05 11.33
C GLU A 578 12.88 -2.80 10.31
N LEU A 579 12.50 -2.19 9.19
CA LEU A 579 13.45 -1.68 8.20
C LEU A 579 13.96 -0.31 8.66
N ARG A 580 15.21 -0.23 9.10
CA ARG A 580 15.85 1.03 9.50
C ARG A 580 16.24 1.91 8.33
N CYS A 581 16.42 1.31 7.16
CA CYS A 581 16.69 2.03 5.93
C CYS A 581 15.89 1.40 4.78
N ILE A 582 15.61 2.23 3.77
CA ILE A 582 15.18 1.73 2.47
C ILE A 582 16.32 0.83 1.96
N PRO A 583 16.06 -0.45 1.62
CA PRO A 583 17.08 -1.38 1.16
C PRO A 583 17.96 -0.75 0.08
N THR A 584 19.27 -0.83 0.27
CA THR A 584 20.27 -0.37 -0.70
C THR A 584 20.63 -1.56 -1.58
N PHE A 585 20.28 -1.48 -2.85
CA PHE A 585 20.69 -2.46 -3.85
C PHE A 585 21.95 -1.91 -4.52
N SER A 586 23.12 -2.44 -4.15
CA SER A 586 24.39 -2.12 -4.80
C SER A 586 25.01 -3.42 -5.27
N SER A 587 25.46 -3.47 -6.54
CA SER A 587 26.31 -4.53 -7.06
C SER A 587 25.80 -5.96 -6.82
N GLY A 588 24.58 -6.27 -7.27
CA GLY A 588 24.00 -7.62 -7.19
C GLY A 588 23.59 -8.09 -5.79
N GLN A 589 23.81 -7.30 -4.74
CA GLN A 589 23.40 -7.64 -3.38
C GLN A 589 22.44 -6.58 -2.83
N ALA A 590 21.28 -7.06 -2.36
CA ALA A 590 20.34 -6.26 -1.59
C ALA A 590 20.82 -6.19 -0.14
N VAL A 591 21.36 -5.06 0.27
CA VAL A 591 21.71 -4.82 1.67
C VAL A 591 20.58 -4.04 2.32
N ALA A 592 19.86 -4.68 3.24
CA ALA A 592 18.87 -4.04 4.09
C ALA A 592 19.36 -4.12 5.54
N ARG A 593 19.35 -2.99 6.26
CA ARG A 593 19.51 -3.03 7.70
C ARG A 593 18.13 -3.25 8.32
N VAL A 594 17.96 -4.44 8.86
CA VAL A 594 16.79 -4.84 9.63
C VAL A 594 17.14 -4.82 11.11
N GLU A 595 16.23 -4.33 11.94
CA GLU A 595 16.31 -4.50 13.38
C GLU A 595 15.24 -5.46 13.84
N LEU A 596 15.64 -6.44 14.63
CA LEU A 596 14.71 -7.29 15.37
C LEU A 596 14.27 -6.51 16.61
N GLN A 597 13.01 -6.10 16.60
CA GLN A 597 12.37 -5.39 17.69
C GLN A 597 11.52 -6.33 18.52
N CYS A 598 11.31 -6.00 19.80
CA CYS A 598 10.45 -6.74 20.70
C CYS A 598 9.25 -5.87 21.10
N ARG A 599 8.05 -6.47 21.10
CA ARG A 599 6.80 -5.83 21.52
C ARG A 599 6.71 -5.65 23.04
N LEU A 600 7.62 -6.26 23.81
CA LEU A 600 7.72 -6.04 25.25
C LEU A 600 8.47 -4.75 25.55
N ARG A 601 7.94 -3.98 26.48
CA ARG A 601 8.60 -2.78 27.02
C ARG A 601 9.88 -3.15 27.75
N THR A 602 10.81 -2.20 27.78
CA THR A 602 11.97 -2.28 28.66
C THR A 602 11.51 -2.40 30.11
N GLY A 603 11.93 -3.48 30.78
CA GLY A 603 11.47 -3.79 32.13
C GLY A 603 11.58 -5.28 32.47
N PRO A 604 11.14 -5.68 33.68
CA PRO A 604 11.26 -7.05 34.17
C PRO A 604 10.76 -8.13 33.19
N PRO A 605 9.60 -7.98 32.50
CA PRO A 605 9.12 -8.99 31.56
C PRO A 605 10.08 -9.26 30.39
N LEU A 606 10.70 -8.20 29.83
CA LEU A 606 11.69 -8.35 28.77
C LEU A 606 12.95 -9.04 29.28
N PHE A 607 13.43 -8.68 30.47
CA PHE A 607 14.60 -9.34 31.07
C PHE A 607 14.34 -10.83 31.35
N THR A 608 13.15 -11.18 31.87
CA THR A 608 12.75 -12.57 32.06
C THR A 608 12.72 -13.34 30.74
N LEU A 609 12.16 -12.75 29.68
CA LEU A 609 12.16 -13.35 28.35
C LEU A 609 13.58 -13.58 27.84
N LEU A 610 14.45 -12.57 27.92
CA LEU A 610 15.83 -12.66 27.45
C LEU A 610 16.65 -13.68 28.25
N ALA A 611 16.41 -13.81 29.56
CA ALA A 611 17.05 -14.82 30.38
C ALA A 611 16.66 -16.24 29.95
N ARG A 612 15.39 -16.44 29.59
CA ARG A 612 14.88 -17.74 29.08
C ARG A 612 15.41 -18.08 27.69
N LEU A 613 15.55 -17.10 26.80
CA LEU A 613 16.09 -17.31 25.45
C LEU A 613 17.60 -17.63 25.43
N ARG A 614 18.31 -17.40 26.54
CA ARG A 614 19.74 -17.73 26.69
C ARG A 614 19.99 -19.14 27.20
N GLN A 615 18.98 -19.78 27.77
CA GLN A 615 19.01 -21.17 28.24
C GLN A 615 18.61 -22.07 27.07
#